data_AF-A0A349GYR8-F1
#
_entry.id   AF-A0A349GYR8-F1
#
_cell.length_a   1.000
_cell.length_b   1.000
_cell.length_c   1.000
_cell.angle_alpha   90.00
_cell.angle_beta   90.00
_cell.angle_gamma   90.00
#
_symmetry.space_group_name_H-M   'P 1'
#
loop_
_entity.id
_entity.type
_entity.pdbx_description
1 polymer ?
#
loop_
_entity_poly.entity_id
_entity_poly.type
_entity_poly.pdbx_seq_one_letter_code
_entity_poly.pdbx_strand_id
1 'polypeptide(L)'
;MKVMKISTWCVVAVAAGLTAGCKDSETTAGGMEATPEAVATAPVAIPGAPAATPAAPAADPSANVVTVNGKSLTRGELDKELDMITASPQFAAMPPEQSGKIRTQMESRVVDRFVSQQVLSAAAETEKIEATTDEVDTFITGIRGTLPEGVTLESIMEERSITLDKLREDIGADIKIRKLLAAKTDAL
;
A
#
# COMPACT_ATOMS: atom_id res chain seq x y z
N MET A 1 43.82 -11.73 9.64
CA MET A 1 44.18 -12.47 8.40
C MET A 1 44.04 -13.96 8.65
N LYS A 2 43.63 -14.69 7.62
CA LYS A 2 43.58 -16.16 7.49
C LYS A 2 42.25 -16.84 7.87
N VAL A 3 41.32 -16.69 6.91
CA VAL A 3 40.45 -17.74 6.36
C VAL A 3 40.79 -19.17 6.77
N MET A 4 39.78 -19.92 7.23
CA MET A 4 39.74 -21.37 7.10
C MET A 4 38.35 -21.79 6.61
N LYS A 5 38.25 -21.95 5.28
CA LYS A 5 37.14 -22.57 4.56
C LYS A 5 37.33 -24.09 4.60
N ILE A 6 36.39 -24.80 5.20
CA ILE A 6 36.18 -26.26 5.06
C ILE A 6 34.65 -26.38 4.94
N SER A 7 34.05 -26.36 3.75
CA SER A 7 34.03 -27.40 2.72
C SER A 7 33.58 -28.75 3.28
N THR A 8 32.28 -29.06 3.15
CA THR A 8 31.61 -30.38 3.04
C THR A 8 30.11 -30.10 3.21
N TRP A 9 29.35 -29.80 2.15
CA TRP A 9 28.71 -30.75 1.23
C TRP A 9 27.90 -31.85 1.94
N CYS A 10 26.64 -31.54 2.25
CA CYS A 10 25.57 -32.53 2.41
C CYS A 10 24.30 -31.95 1.77
N VAL A 11 24.23 -32.11 0.45
CA VAL A 11 23.03 -31.97 -0.36
C VAL A 11 22.09 -33.10 0.05
N VAL A 12 20.98 -32.78 0.72
CA VAL A 12 19.85 -33.70 0.85
C VAL A 12 18.73 -33.18 -0.04
N ALA A 13 18.63 -33.82 -1.20
CA ALA A 13 17.51 -33.73 -2.11
C ALA A 13 16.32 -34.52 -1.53
N VAL A 14 15.14 -33.91 -1.49
CA VAL A 14 13.86 -34.63 -1.41
C VAL A 14 13.04 -34.20 -2.63
N ALA A 15 12.80 -35.18 -3.50
CA ALA A 15 12.06 -35.05 -4.74
C ALA A 15 10.62 -35.55 -4.59
N ALA A 16 9.78 -35.07 -5.51
CA ALA A 16 8.59 -35.68 -6.10
C ALA A 16 7.23 -35.52 -5.39
N GLY A 17 6.28 -34.97 -6.16
CA GLY A 17 4.85 -34.91 -5.85
C GLY A 17 4.02 -34.18 -6.92
N LEU A 18 4.17 -34.58 -8.20
CA LEU A 18 3.29 -34.22 -9.31
C LEU A 18 2.01 -35.08 -9.26
N THR A 19 0.82 -34.47 -9.30
CA THR A 19 -0.39 -35.12 -9.82
C THR A 19 -1.36 -34.11 -10.44
N ALA A 20 -1.65 -34.33 -11.73
CA ALA A 20 -2.93 -34.20 -12.45
C ALA A 20 -3.74 -32.88 -12.35
N GLY A 21 -4.15 -32.20 -13.43
CA GLY A 21 -4.34 -32.63 -14.82
C GLY A 21 -5.75 -33.16 -15.11
N CYS A 22 -6.69 -32.25 -15.39
CA CYS A 22 -8.01 -32.40 -16.06
C CYS A 22 -8.44 -30.93 -16.36
N LYS A 23 -8.59 -30.37 -17.56
CA LYS A 23 -8.90 -30.76 -18.94
C LYS A 23 -10.23 -31.49 -19.15
N ASP A 24 -10.96 -30.94 -20.12
CA ASP A 24 -12.26 -31.29 -20.73
C ASP A 24 -13.49 -30.64 -20.04
N SER A 25 -14.18 -29.70 -20.71
CA SER A 25 -15.12 -30.06 -21.77
C SER A 25 -15.34 -28.99 -22.86
N GLU A 26 -15.41 -29.53 -24.06
CA GLU A 26 -15.79 -29.09 -25.40
C GLU A 26 -17.25 -28.60 -25.53
N THR A 27 -17.56 -27.79 -26.57
CA THR A 27 -18.83 -27.73 -27.36
C THR A 27 -18.96 -26.36 -28.05
N THR A 28 -18.59 -26.26 -29.33
CA THR A 28 -19.50 -26.21 -30.52
C THR A 28 -20.01 -24.78 -30.78
N ALA A 29 -19.41 -24.05 -31.72
CA ALA A 29 -19.62 -24.07 -33.18
C ALA A 29 -20.90 -23.37 -33.64
N GLY A 30 -20.75 -22.61 -34.73
CA GLY A 30 -21.79 -21.85 -35.43
C GLY A 30 -21.45 -20.36 -35.35
N GLY A 31 -21.15 -19.62 -36.42
CA GLY A 31 -21.35 -19.82 -37.85
C GLY A 31 -21.36 -18.39 -38.43
N MET A 32 -20.40 -18.08 -39.29
CA MET A 32 -20.63 -17.72 -40.70
C MET A 32 -21.65 -16.58 -40.93
N GLU A 33 -21.09 -15.39 -41.15
CA GLU A 33 -21.37 -14.44 -42.23
C GLU A 33 -22.82 -14.24 -42.72
N ALA A 34 -23.30 -13.00 -42.57
CA ALA A 34 -24.04 -12.31 -43.63
C ALA A 34 -23.75 -10.81 -43.56
N THR A 35 -23.19 -10.27 -44.65
CA THR A 35 -23.05 -8.84 -44.98
C THR A 35 -24.06 -8.54 -46.12
N PRO A 36 -24.33 -7.28 -46.47
CA PRO A 36 -25.08 -6.24 -45.77
C PRO A 36 -26.39 -5.88 -46.51
N GLU A 37 -27.43 -5.42 -45.81
CA GLU A 37 -28.53 -4.66 -46.43
C GLU A 37 -28.53 -3.23 -45.88
N ALA A 38 -28.20 -2.29 -46.77
CA ALA A 38 -28.26 -0.87 -46.54
C ALA A 38 -29.73 -0.43 -46.61
N VAL A 39 -30.27 0.00 -45.46
CA VAL A 39 -31.52 0.74 -45.39
C VAL A 39 -31.18 2.15 -44.92
N ALA A 40 -31.28 3.11 -45.84
CA ALA A 40 -31.21 4.53 -45.52
C ALA A 40 -32.47 4.93 -44.75
N THR A 41 -32.35 5.07 -43.43
CA THR A 41 -33.36 5.68 -42.57
C THR A 41 -32.81 6.99 -42.02
N ALA A 42 -33.63 8.03 -42.14
CA ALA A 42 -33.40 9.40 -41.67
C ALA A 42 -32.99 9.46 -40.19
N PRO A 43 -32.29 10.52 -39.73
CA PRO A 43 -31.83 10.63 -38.35
C PRO A 43 -33.02 10.79 -37.40
N VAL A 44 -33.44 9.70 -36.78
CA VAL A 44 -34.31 9.72 -35.61
C VAL A 44 -33.42 10.13 -34.44
N ALA A 45 -33.64 11.35 -33.93
CA ALA A 45 -33.02 11.79 -32.70
C ALA A 45 -33.38 10.82 -31.58
N ILE A 46 -32.37 10.16 -31.00
CA ILE A 46 -32.52 9.26 -29.86
C ILE A 46 -32.71 10.15 -28.61
N PRO A 47 -33.90 10.21 -27.99
CA PRO A 47 -34.05 10.82 -26.69
C PRO A 47 -33.57 9.77 -25.68
N GLY A 48 -32.28 9.80 -25.36
CA GLY A 48 -31.70 8.76 -24.51
C GLY A 48 -30.19 8.72 -24.49
N ALA A 49 -29.51 9.86 -24.65
CA ALA A 49 -28.15 9.94 -24.13
C ALA A 49 -28.25 9.71 -22.61
N PRO A 50 -27.55 8.72 -22.02
CA PRO A 50 -27.42 8.68 -20.57
C PRO A 50 -26.83 10.03 -20.18
N ALA A 51 -27.61 10.83 -19.47
CA ALA A 51 -27.13 12.02 -18.82
C ALA A 51 -25.86 11.59 -18.08
N ALA A 52 -24.74 12.23 -18.43
CA ALA A 52 -23.49 12.06 -17.71
C ALA A 52 -23.84 12.17 -16.24
N THR A 53 -23.73 11.04 -15.53
CA THR A 53 -23.93 11.00 -14.09
C THR A 53 -23.02 12.08 -13.54
N PRO A 54 -23.55 13.08 -12.80
CA PRO A 54 -22.71 14.07 -12.17
C PRO A 54 -21.60 13.33 -11.44
N ALA A 55 -20.34 13.63 -11.79
CA ALA A 55 -19.21 13.13 -11.06
C ALA A 55 -19.50 13.39 -9.58
N ALA A 56 -19.51 12.33 -8.78
CA ALA A 56 -19.77 12.43 -7.35
C ALA A 56 -18.87 13.56 -6.79
N PRO A 57 -19.39 14.44 -5.92
CA PRO A 57 -18.60 15.49 -5.32
C PRO A 57 -17.30 14.89 -4.79
N ALA A 58 -16.17 15.43 -5.22
CA ALA A 58 -14.89 15.05 -4.63
C ALA A 58 -15.04 15.18 -3.11
N ALA A 59 -14.76 14.10 -2.39
CA ALA A 59 -14.88 14.08 -0.95
C ALA A 59 -14.05 15.23 -0.37
N ASP A 60 -14.62 15.99 0.58
CA ASP A 60 -13.92 17.12 1.19
C ASP A 60 -12.62 16.60 1.83
N PRO A 61 -11.45 17.12 1.44
CA PRO A 61 -10.16 16.61 1.93
C PRO A 61 -9.98 16.82 3.44
N SER A 62 -10.74 17.73 4.05
CA SER A 62 -10.72 17.98 5.49
C SER A 62 -11.71 17.10 6.25
N ALA A 63 -12.53 16.31 5.56
CA ALA A 63 -13.50 15.43 6.21
C ALA A 63 -12.78 14.40 7.09
N ASN A 64 -13.27 14.23 8.32
CA ASN A 64 -12.77 13.24 9.25
C ASN A 64 -13.21 11.83 8.79
N VAL A 65 -12.24 10.94 8.59
CA VAL A 65 -12.50 9.53 8.25
C VAL A 65 -12.60 8.69 9.52
N VAL A 66 -11.67 8.88 10.45
CA VAL A 66 -11.65 8.20 11.75
C VAL A 66 -10.99 9.07 12.82
N THR A 67 -11.45 8.96 14.06
CA THR A 67 -10.84 9.61 15.23
C THR A 67 -10.48 8.58 16.29
N VAL A 68 -9.25 8.63 16.80
CA VAL A 68 -8.76 7.74 17.86
C VAL A 68 -7.98 8.57 18.87
N ASN A 69 -8.38 8.51 20.15
CA ASN A 69 -7.74 9.25 21.25
C ASN A 69 -7.57 10.76 20.95
N GLY A 70 -8.55 11.37 20.28
CA GLY A 70 -8.53 12.79 19.91
C GLY A 70 -7.68 13.13 18.68
N LYS A 71 -6.93 12.18 18.09
CA LYS A 71 -6.27 12.37 16.80
C LYS A 71 -7.18 11.91 15.67
N SER A 72 -7.25 12.71 14.62
CA SER A 72 -8.14 12.48 13.48
C SER A 72 -7.33 12.15 12.24
N LEU A 73 -7.78 11.16 11.47
CA LEU A 73 -7.31 10.92 10.11
C LEU A 73 -8.29 11.58 9.15
N THR A 74 -7.81 12.55 8.39
CA THR A 74 -8.62 13.25 7.38
C THR A 74 -8.64 12.50 6.05
N ARG A 75 -9.62 12.82 5.19
CA ARG A 75 -9.69 12.25 3.84
C ARG A 75 -8.45 12.58 3.01
N GLY A 76 -7.94 13.81 3.10
CA GLY A 76 -6.75 14.23 2.38
C GLY A 76 -5.49 13.50 2.82
N GLU A 77 -5.33 13.23 4.12
CA GLU A 77 -4.21 12.42 4.63
C GLU A 77 -4.30 10.97 4.16
N LEU A 78 -5.50 10.39 4.22
CA LEU A 78 -5.75 9.04 3.72
C LEU A 78 -5.45 8.93 2.23
N ASP A 79 -5.95 9.86 1.41
CA ASP A 79 -5.69 9.87 -0.03
C ASP A 79 -4.21 10.08 -0.32
N LYS A 80 -3.51 10.96 0.40
CA LYS A 80 -2.06 11.15 0.25
C LYS A 80 -1.29 9.85 0.53
N GLU A 81 -1.67 9.11 1.57
CA GLU A 81 -1.03 7.83 1.87
C GLU A 81 -1.37 6.73 0.86
N LEU A 82 -2.61 6.69 0.38
CA LEU A 82 -3.01 5.79 -0.71
C LEU A 82 -2.24 6.10 -2.00
N ASP A 83 -2.08 7.36 -2.34
CA ASP A 83 -1.34 7.78 -3.53
C ASP A 83 0.14 7.40 -3.42
N MET A 84 0.73 7.50 -2.22
CA MET A 84 2.09 7.01 -1.97
C MET A 84 2.22 5.49 -2.16
N ILE A 85 1.23 4.70 -1.72
CA ILE A 85 1.23 3.24 -1.88
C ILE A 85 1.00 2.85 -3.36
N THR A 86 0.22 3.64 -4.07
CA THR A 86 -0.22 3.36 -5.44
C THR A 86 0.61 4.06 -6.52
N ALA A 87 1.63 4.83 -6.14
CA ALA A 87 2.53 5.57 -7.05
C ALA A 87 3.39 4.68 -7.97
N SER A 88 3.33 3.35 -7.84
CA SER A 88 4.10 2.45 -8.70
C SER A 88 3.57 2.42 -10.14
N PRO A 89 4.45 2.42 -11.17
CA PRO A 89 4.02 2.27 -12.58
C PRO A 89 3.19 1.01 -12.83
N GLN A 90 3.46 -0.06 -12.08
CA GLN A 90 2.74 -1.32 -12.14
C GLN A 90 1.28 -1.16 -11.72
N PHE A 91 1.03 -0.35 -10.69
CA PHE A 91 -0.34 -0.06 -10.25
C PHE A 91 -1.08 0.80 -11.26
N ALA A 92 -0.40 1.81 -11.84
CA ALA A 92 -0.98 2.67 -12.87
C ALA A 92 -1.36 1.92 -14.16
N ALA A 93 -0.68 0.82 -14.47
CA ALA A 93 -0.96 -0.01 -15.64
C ALA A 93 -2.12 -1.02 -15.45
N MET A 94 -2.70 -1.13 -14.24
CA MET A 94 -3.78 -2.08 -13.97
C MET A 94 -5.13 -1.66 -14.57
N PRO A 95 -6.01 -2.60 -14.94
CA PRO A 95 -7.39 -2.28 -15.32
C PRO A 95 -8.12 -1.52 -14.19
N PRO A 96 -9.02 -0.57 -14.53
CA PRO A 96 -9.66 0.31 -13.55
C PRO A 96 -10.48 -0.44 -12.50
N GLU A 97 -11.11 -1.57 -12.88
CA GLU A 97 -11.86 -2.39 -11.93
C GLU A 97 -10.94 -3.04 -10.88
N GLN A 98 -9.75 -3.48 -11.30
CA GLN A 98 -8.78 -4.13 -10.42
C GLN A 98 -8.09 -3.09 -9.52
N SER A 99 -7.64 -1.96 -10.08
CA SER A 99 -7.02 -0.90 -9.30
C SER A 99 -7.99 -0.29 -8.28
N GLY A 100 -9.27 -0.15 -8.63
CA GLY A 100 -10.32 0.28 -7.71
C GLY A 100 -10.48 -0.67 -6.51
N LYS A 101 -10.59 -1.98 -6.74
CA LYS A 101 -10.68 -2.99 -5.67
C LYS A 101 -9.44 -2.95 -4.75
N ILE A 102 -8.25 -2.84 -5.32
CA ILE A 102 -7.01 -2.77 -4.53
C ILE A 102 -6.96 -1.46 -3.74
N ARG A 103 -7.35 -0.32 -4.33
CA ARG A 103 -7.39 0.97 -3.63
C ARG A 103 -8.31 0.90 -2.41
N THR A 104 -9.51 0.33 -2.54
CA THR A 104 -10.43 0.13 -1.40
C THR A 104 -9.83 -0.77 -0.31
N GLN A 105 -9.13 -1.84 -0.68
CA GLN A 105 -8.45 -2.69 0.31
C GLN A 105 -7.31 -1.95 1.02
N MET A 106 -6.55 -1.13 0.29
CA MET A 106 -5.49 -0.32 0.88
C MET A 106 -6.08 0.77 1.79
N GLU A 107 -7.24 1.32 1.46
CA GLU A 107 -7.93 2.31 2.29
C GLU A 107 -8.21 1.76 3.69
N SER A 108 -8.82 0.57 3.77
CA SER A 108 -9.04 -0.09 5.06
C SER A 108 -7.73 -0.34 5.81
N ARG A 109 -6.67 -0.78 5.11
CA ARG A 109 -5.36 -1.02 5.75
C ARG A 109 -4.72 0.25 6.31
N VAL A 110 -4.85 1.38 5.62
CA VAL A 110 -4.33 2.67 6.12
C VAL A 110 -5.09 3.10 7.36
N VAL A 111 -6.42 2.98 7.35
CA VAL A 111 -7.27 3.25 8.52
C VAL A 111 -6.90 2.33 9.69
N ASP A 112 -6.81 1.02 9.46
CA ASP A 112 -6.46 0.05 10.50
C ASP A 112 -5.06 0.30 11.09
N ARG A 113 -4.09 0.65 10.22
CA ARG A 113 -2.75 1.05 10.65
C ARG A 113 -2.79 2.30 11.51
N PHE A 114 -3.54 3.33 11.09
CA PHE A 114 -3.70 4.56 11.86
C PHE A 114 -4.27 4.25 13.24
N VAL A 115 -5.37 3.49 13.31
CA VAL A 115 -6.01 3.09 14.58
C VAL A 115 -5.02 2.34 15.46
N SER A 116 -4.33 1.34 14.91
CA SER A 116 -3.34 0.54 15.63
C SER A 116 -2.21 1.41 16.17
N GLN A 117 -1.67 2.31 15.35
CA GLN A 117 -0.61 3.22 15.73
C GLN A 117 -1.06 4.14 16.88
N GLN A 118 -2.27 4.68 16.84
CA GLN A 118 -2.78 5.55 17.91
C GLN A 118 -2.98 4.78 19.22
N VAL A 119 -3.52 3.55 19.15
CA VAL A 119 -3.73 2.71 20.34
C VAL A 119 -2.39 2.32 20.96
N LEU A 120 -1.42 1.87 20.14
CA LEU A 120 -0.10 1.47 20.61
C LEU A 120 0.71 2.67 21.12
N SER A 121 0.60 3.83 20.48
CA SER A 121 1.25 5.06 20.98
C SER A 121 0.73 5.44 22.35
N ALA A 122 -0.60 5.41 22.55
CA ALA A 122 -1.21 5.72 23.85
C ALA A 122 -0.79 4.71 24.93
N ALA A 123 -0.67 3.43 24.57
CA ALA A 123 -0.16 2.41 25.48
C ALA A 123 1.31 2.65 25.85
N ALA A 124 2.17 2.99 24.87
CA ALA A 124 3.58 3.32 25.12
C ALA A 124 3.73 4.56 26.02
N GLU A 125 2.90 5.59 25.82
CA GLU A 125 2.85 6.77 26.70
C GLU A 125 2.44 6.41 28.13
N THR A 126 1.43 5.53 28.29
CA THR A 126 0.98 5.07 29.61
C THR A 126 2.09 4.34 30.37
N GLU A 127 2.91 3.56 29.65
CA GLU A 127 4.07 2.86 30.21
C GLU A 127 5.33 3.72 30.30
N LYS A 128 5.24 5.01 29.92
CA LYS A 128 6.36 5.98 29.93
C LYS A 128 7.54 5.50 29.09
N ILE A 129 7.25 4.84 27.98
CA ILE A 129 8.24 4.41 27.01
C ILE A 129 8.58 5.59 26.12
N GLU A 130 9.87 5.94 26.09
CA GLU A 130 10.38 7.08 25.32
C GLU A 130 11.37 6.63 24.24
N ALA A 131 11.42 7.43 23.18
CA ALA A 131 12.44 7.36 22.14
C ALA A 131 13.46 8.47 22.39
N THR A 132 14.73 8.09 22.51
CA THR A 132 15.82 9.04 22.67
C THR A 132 16.21 9.64 21.31
N THR A 133 16.81 10.83 21.33
CA THR A 133 17.31 11.49 20.12
C THR A 133 18.31 10.61 19.37
N ASP A 134 19.20 9.92 20.09
CA ASP A 134 20.21 9.03 19.52
C ASP A 134 19.60 7.83 18.79
N GLU A 135 18.50 7.27 19.30
CA GLU A 135 17.78 6.18 18.63
C GLU A 135 17.14 6.68 17.32
N VAL A 136 16.56 7.89 17.33
CA VAL A 136 15.99 8.50 16.13
C VAL A 136 17.09 8.77 15.09
N ASP A 137 18.23 9.32 15.51
CA ASP A 137 19.37 9.59 14.62
C ASP A 137 19.99 8.32 14.05
N THR A 138 20.08 7.27 14.86
CA THR A 138 20.53 5.95 14.43
C THR A 138 19.60 5.39 13.36
N PHE A 139 18.28 5.51 13.56
CA PHE A 139 17.30 5.05 12.58
C PHE A 139 17.39 5.85 11.27
N ILE A 140 17.51 7.18 11.34
CA ILE A 140 17.67 8.05 10.17
C ILE A 140 18.95 7.70 9.40
N THR A 141 20.04 7.46 10.11
CA THR A 141 21.31 7.02 9.52
C THR A 141 21.15 5.66 8.84
N GLY A 142 20.42 4.75 9.48
CA GLY A 142 20.04 3.46 8.90
C GLY A 142 19.25 3.62 7.59
N ILE A 143 18.25 4.49 7.55
CA ILE A 143 17.48 4.78 6.34
C ILE A 143 18.44 5.25 5.24
N ARG A 144 19.29 6.25 5.50
CA ARG A 144 20.28 6.78 4.54
C ARG A 144 21.19 5.68 3.99
N GLY A 145 21.58 4.71 4.83
CA GLY A 145 22.41 3.57 4.42
C GLY A 145 21.68 2.53 3.57
N THR A 146 20.34 2.53 3.53
CA THR A 146 19.54 1.63 2.68
C THR A 146 19.15 2.24 1.33
N LEU A 147 19.45 3.53 1.12
CA LEU A 147 19.09 4.21 -0.12
C LEU A 147 20.00 3.75 -1.28
N PRO A 148 19.46 3.62 -2.50
CA PRO A 148 20.25 3.37 -3.70
C PRO A 148 21.26 4.49 -3.97
N GLU A 149 22.31 4.17 -4.72
CA GLU A 149 23.26 5.19 -5.19
C GLU A 149 22.55 6.29 -5.99
N GLY A 150 22.89 7.55 -5.70
CA GLY A 150 22.29 8.72 -6.36
C GLY A 150 20.94 9.16 -5.80
N VAL A 151 20.39 8.46 -4.80
CA VAL A 151 19.15 8.87 -4.11
C VAL A 151 19.49 9.37 -2.71
N THR A 152 19.05 10.59 -2.36
CA THR A 152 19.20 11.16 -1.02
C THR A 152 17.89 11.13 -0.26
N LEU A 153 17.98 11.07 1.08
CA LEU A 153 16.80 11.11 1.95
C LEU A 153 16.03 12.42 1.75
N GLU A 154 16.77 13.52 1.62
CA GLU A 154 16.25 14.86 1.40
C GLU A 154 15.42 14.95 0.11
N SER A 155 15.91 14.37 -0.99
CA SER A 155 15.18 14.37 -2.26
C SER A 155 13.85 13.62 -2.17
N ILE A 156 13.82 12.48 -1.45
CA ILE A 156 12.58 11.72 -1.22
C ILE A 156 11.60 12.54 -0.34
N MET A 157 12.11 13.23 0.66
CA MET A 157 11.30 14.04 1.56
C MET A 157 10.67 15.24 0.82
N GLU A 158 11.44 15.89 -0.06
CA GLU A 158 10.95 16.98 -0.91
C GLU A 158 9.84 16.50 -1.86
N GLU A 159 10.05 15.37 -2.54
CA GLU A 159 9.04 14.76 -3.41
C GLU A 159 7.72 14.50 -2.67
N ARG A 160 7.81 14.09 -1.40
CA ARG A 160 6.64 13.75 -0.57
C ARG A 160 6.11 14.94 0.23
N SER A 161 6.76 16.10 0.12
CA SER A 161 6.46 17.30 0.93
C SER A 161 6.42 16.99 2.43
N ILE A 162 7.47 16.33 2.94
CA ILE A 162 7.65 15.96 4.35
C ILE A 162 8.87 16.72 4.90
N THR A 163 8.78 17.24 6.13
CA THR A 163 9.90 17.92 6.80
C THR A 163 10.72 16.95 7.64
N LEU A 164 11.96 17.34 7.98
CA LEU A 164 12.82 16.53 8.85
C LEU A 164 12.20 16.35 10.23
N ASP A 165 11.58 17.40 10.77
CA ASP A 165 10.89 17.33 12.07
C ASP A 165 9.75 16.32 12.05
N LYS A 166 8.92 16.32 11.00
CA LYS A 166 7.84 15.35 10.88
C LYS A 166 8.35 13.93 10.74
N LEU A 167 9.42 13.73 9.97
CA LEU A 167 10.09 12.43 9.85
C LEU A 167 10.62 11.94 11.20
N ARG A 168 11.27 12.82 11.98
CA ARG A 168 11.77 12.51 13.32
C ARG A 168 10.64 12.15 14.29
N GLU A 169 9.52 12.88 14.23
CA GLU A 169 8.33 12.59 15.02
C GLU A 169 7.79 11.18 14.71
N ASP A 170 7.64 10.85 13.42
CA ASP A 170 7.12 9.55 12.98
C ASP A 170 8.04 8.40 13.38
N ILE A 171 9.35 8.58 13.24
CA ILE A 171 10.36 7.61 13.68
C ILE A 171 10.33 7.46 15.20
N GLY A 172 10.23 8.56 15.94
CA GLY A 172 10.12 8.52 17.40
C GLY A 172 8.89 7.75 17.88
N ALA A 173 7.74 7.94 17.22
CA ALA A 173 6.53 7.17 17.50
C ALA A 173 6.72 5.67 17.21
N ASP A 174 7.32 5.32 16.08
CA ASP A 174 7.60 3.93 15.71
C ASP A 174 8.56 3.24 16.69
N ILE A 175 9.60 3.94 17.15
CA ILE A 175 10.55 3.43 18.16
C ILE A 175 9.83 3.14 19.48
N LYS A 176 8.96 4.03 19.96
CA LYS A 176 8.17 3.81 21.18
C LYS A 176 7.29 2.57 21.06
N ILE A 177 6.61 2.41 19.93
CA ILE A 177 5.76 1.24 19.66
C ILE A 177 6.58 -0.05 19.63
N ARG A 178 7.73 -0.06 18.93
CA ARG A 178 8.61 -1.24 18.90
C ARG A 178 9.11 -1.63 20.29
N LYS A 179 9.52 -0.65 21.09
CA LYS A 179 9.94 -0.86 22.49
C LYS A 179 8.81 -1.44 23.34
N LEU A 180 7.58 -0.92 23.20
CA LEU A 180 6.40 -1.48 23.86
C LEU A 180 6.18 -2.94 23.48
N LEU A 181 6.20 -3.25 22.18
CA LEU A 181 5.99 -4.62 21.70
C LEU A 181 7.08 -5.57 22.18
N ALA A 182 8.35 -5.15 22.18
CA ALA A 182 9.45 -5.93 22.72
C ALA A 182 9.24 -6.19 24.22
N ALA A 183 8.94 -5.16 25.01
CA ALA A 183 8.67 -5.30 26.44
C ALA A 183 7.51 -6.26 26.76
N LYS A 184 6.49 -6.34 25.89
CA LYS A 184 5.35 -7.26 26.04
C LYS A 184 5.63 -8.67 25.54
N THR A 185 6.55 -8.85 24.60
CA THR A 185 6.88 -10.16 24.03
C THR A 185 7.99 -10.85 24.81
N ASP A 186 8.97 -10.10 25.34
CA ASP A 186 10.05 -10.63 26.18
C ASP A 186 9.59 -10.98 27.61
N ALA A 187 8.37 -10.55 27.99
CA ALA A 187 7.74 -10.85 29.27
C ALA A 187 6.93 -12.16 29.28
N LEU A 188 6.91 -12.90 28.16
CA LEU A 188 6.24 -14.20 27.98
C LEU A 188 7.26 -15.35 28.03
#